data_AF-A0A2K2CBW0-F1
#
_entry.id   AF-A0A2K2CBW0-F1
#
_cell.length_a   1.000
_cell.length_b   1.000
_cell.length_c   1.000
_cell.angle_alpha   90.00
_cell.angle_beta   90.00
_cell.angle_gamma   90.00
#
_symmetry.space_group_name_H-M   'P 1'
#
loop_
_entity.id
_entity.type
_entity.pdbx_description
1 polymer ?
#
loop_
_entity_poly.entity_id
_entity_poly.type
_entity_poly.pdbx_seq_one_letter_code
_entity_poly.pdbx_strand_id
1 'polypeptide(L)'
;KNRYLGIWYKKSPETAAWVANRNSPITDLYHPEAQLLDSGNLVLKDQNNGTSRESYQWQSFDHPSDTLLPGMKLGWDLKSGQERYLTSWRTTKDPSLGIGLLKKKIGYAS
;
A
#
# COMPACT_ATOMS: atom_id res chain seq x y z
N LYS A 1 20.70 4.09 -6.86
CA LYS A 1 20.25 5.13 -5.90
C LYS A 1 18.88 4.72 -5.37
N ASN A 2 18.69 4.63 -4.06
CA ASN A 2 17.40 4.21 -3.48
C ASN A 2 16.38 5.34 -3.58
N ARG A 3 15.15 5.01 -3.97
CA ARG A 3 14.02 5.94 -4.07
C ARG A 3 12.88 5.48 -3.16
N TYR A 4 12.23 6.44 -2.52
CA TYR A 4 11.17 6.23 -1.56
C TYR A 4 9.97 7.14 -1.84
N LEU A 5 8.77 6.62 -1.63
CA LEU A 5 7.55 7.40 -1.52
C LEU A 5 7.27 7.63 -0.03
N GLY A 6 7.09 8.88 0.36
CA GLY A 6 6.84 9.25 1.74
C GLY A 6 6.00 10.51 1.87
N ILE A 7 5.58 10.76 3.10
CA ILE A 7 4.85 11.96 3.52
C ILE A 7 5.73 12.68 4.53
N TRP A 8 5.82 14.01 4.43
CA TRP A 8 6.62 14.85 5.32
C TRP A 8 5.82 16.08 5.77
N TYR A 9 6.29 16.72 6.83
CA TYR A 9 5.71 17.97 7.30
C TYR A 9 6.15 19.11 6.40
N LYS A 10 5.19 19.90 5.89
CA LYS A 10 5.48 21.05 5.01
C LYS A 10 6.48 22.04 5.62
N LYS A 11 6.42 22.24 6.94
CA LYS A 11 7.31 23.15 7.68
C LYS A 11 8.65 22.51 8.10
N SER A 12 8.82 21.20 7.92
CA SER A 12 10.02 20.44 8.30
C SER A 12 10.24 19.27 7.33
N PRO A 13 10.58 19.56 6.06
CA PRO A 13 10.62 18.56 4.99
C PRO A 13 11.75 17.54 5.14
N GLU A 14 12.77 17.84 5.96
CA GLU A 14 13.84 16.88 6.28
C GLU A 14 13.34 15.63 7.01
N THR A 15 12.21 15.72 7.71
CA THR A 15 11.68 14.61 8.53
C THR A 15 10.50 13.94 7.83
N ALA A 16 10.72 12.72 7.34
CA ALA A 16 9.64 11.88 6.85
C ALA A 16 8.74 11.45 8.01
N ALA A 17 7.45 11.78 7.93
CA ALA A 17 6.43 11.30 8.85
C ALA A 17 6.02 9.86 8.54
N TRP A 18 6.11 9.46 7.27
CA TRP A 18 5.78 8.11 6.80
C TRP A 18 6.52 7.77 5.52
N VAL A 19 6.83 6.48 5.30
CA VAL A 19 7.52 5.96 4.11
C VAL A 19 6.86 4.65 3.67
N ALA A 20 6.31 4.63 2.46
CA ALA A 20 5.56 3.53 1.88
C ALA A 20 6.40 2.26 1.66
N ASN A 21 7.49 2.42 0.92
CA ASN A 21 8.33 1.34 0.42
C ASN A 21 9.64 1.23 1.21
N ARG A 22 9.58 1.43 2.54
CA ARG A 22 10.76 1.44 3.43
C ARG A 22 11.55 0.13 3.42
N ASN A 23 10.86 -1.01 3.29
CA ASN A 23 11.46 -2.34 3.29
C ASN A 23 11.89 -2.79 1.89
N SER A 24 11.42 -2.11 0.83
CA SER A 24 11.72 -2.43 -0.57
C SER A 24 11.99 -1.13 -1.31
N PRO A 25 13.17 -0.50 -1.06
CA PRO A 25 13.56 0.70 -1.77
C PRO A 25 13.61 0.43 -3.26
N ILE A 26 13.16 1.41 -4.05
CA ILE A 26 13.17 1.25 -5.50
C ILE A 26 14.51 1.72 -6.05
N THR A 27 15.17 0.84 -6.79
CA THR A 27 16.49 1.07 -7.37
C THR A 27 16.46 1.35 -8.87
N ASP A 28 15.47 0.79 -9.57
CA ASP A 28 15.46 0.67 -11.04
C ASP A 28 14.25 1.35 -11.71
N LEU A 29 13.96 2.58 -11.29
CA LEU A 29 13.03 3.46 -12.01
C LEU A 29 13.80 4.60 -12.66
N TYR A 30 13.62 4.77 -13.97
CA TYR A 30 14.18 5.89 -14.71
C TYR A 30 13.35 7.16 -14.41
N HIS A 31 12.02 7.05 -14.50
CA HIS A 31 11.08 8.16 -14.28
C HIS A 31 9.98 7.76 -13.29
N PRO A 32 10.26 7.77 -11.97
CA PRO A 32 9.29 7.39 -10.96
C PRO A 32 8.15 8.41 -10.91
N GLU A 33 6.94 7.90 -10.96
CA GLU A 33 5.70 8.66 -10.87
C GLU A 33 4.85 8.10 -9.74
N ALA A 34 4.46 8.97 -8.81
CA ALA A 34 3.45 8.66 -7.80
C ALA A 34 2.10 9.20 -8.30
N GLN A 35 1.11 8.34 -8.46
CA GLN A 35 -0.18 8.70 -9.03
C GLN A 35 -1.31 8.19 -8.13
N LEU A 36 -2.26 9.06 -7.78
CA LEU A 36 -3.53 8.66 -7.20
C LEU A 36 -4.52 8.39 -8.33
N LEU A 37 -4.93 7.13 -8.48
CA LEU A 37 -5.90 6.71 -9.49
C LEU A 37 -7.33 7.05 -9.06
N ASP A 38 -8.26 7.13 -10.03
CA ASP A 38 -9.69 7.37 -9.76
C ASP A 38 -10.33 6.28 -8.89
N SER A 39 -9.72 5.10 -8.82
CA SER A 39 -10.14 4.03 -7.89
C SER A 39 -9.80 4.31 -6.43
N GLY A 40 -9.04 5.38 -6.14
CA GLY A 40 -8.47 5.68 -4.82
C GLY A 40 -7.17 4.91 -4.53
N ASN A 41 -6.62 4.18 -5.51
CA ASN A 41 -5.33 3.50 -5.32
C ASN A 41 -4.18 4.46 -5.60
N LEU A 42 -3.39 4.76 -4.58
CA LEU A 42 -2.10 5.44 -4.74
C LEU A 42 -1.06 4.43 -5.21
N VAL A 43 -0.48 4.66 -6.39
CA VAL A 43 0.50 3.78 -7.02
C VAL A 43 1.83 4.49 -7.25
N LEU A 44 2.91 3.71 -7.25
CA LEU A 44 4.24 4.13 -7.66
C LEU A 44 4.69 3.26 -8.83
N LYS A 45 5.02 3.89 -9.95
CA LYS A 45 5.35 3.24 -11.22
C LYS A 45 6.45 4.00 -11.94
N ASP A 46 6.99 3.42 -13.01
CA ASP A 46 7.74 4.19 -14.00
C ASP A 46 6.76 4.86 -14.96
N GLN A 47 6.95 6.15 -15.27
CA GLN A 47 6.18 6.89 -16.24
C GLN A 47 6.23 6.23 -17.63
N ASN A 48 7.37 5.61 -17.97
CA ASN A 48 7.58 4.97 -19.26
C ASN A 48 7.05 3.53 -19.31
N ASN A 49 6.76 2.91 -18.15
CA ASN A 49 6.16 1.59 -18.11
C ASN A 49 4.64 1.72 -18.31
N GLY A 50 4.06 0.82 -19.10
CA GLY A 50 2.64 0.86 -19.45
C GLY A 50 1.70 0.88 -18.23
N THR A 51 0.42 1.17 -18.46
CA THR A 51 -0.60 1.33 -17.40
C THR A 51 -1.05 0.02 -16.73
N SER A 52 -0.40 -1.12 -17.02
CA SER A 52 -0.78 -2.41 -16.48
C SER A 52 -0.52 -2.45 -14.96
N ARG A 53 -1.38 -3.14 -14.21
CA ARG A 53 -1.19 -3.31 -12.75
C ARG A 53 0.10 -4.05 -12.38
N GLU A 54 0.67 -4.78 -13.34
CA GLU A 54 1.94 -5.48 -13.17
C GLU A 54 3.15 -4.55 -13.27
N SER A 55 2.97 -3.33 -13.76
CA SER A 55 4.03 -2.31 -13.81
C SER A 55 4.16 -1.51 -12.53
N TYR A 56 3.30 -1.73 -11.52
CA TYR A 56 3.39 -0.99 -10.25
C TYR A 56 4.51 -1.57 -9.38
N GLN A 57 5.43 -0.70 -8.95
CA GLN A 57 6.47 -1.04 -7.99
C GLN A 57 5.95 -1.01 -6.56
N TRP A 58 4.90 -0.22 -6.30
CA TRP A 58 4.19 -0.19 -5.03
C TRP A 58 2.75 0.30 -5.23
N GLN A 59 1.80 -0.18 -4.42
CA GLN A 59 0.44 0.32 -4.41
C GLN A 59 -0.19 0.28 -3.02
N SER A 60 -1.02 1.27 -2.71
CA SER A 60 -1.72 1.37 -1.42
C SER A 60 -2.73 0.25 -1.18
N PHE A 61 -3.32 -0.31 -2.24
CA PHE A 61 -4.30 -1.40 -2.14
C PHE A 61 -3.70 -2.71 -1.59
N ASP A 62 -2.37 -2.81 -1.51
CA ASP A 62 -1.64 -3.92 -0.87
C ASP A 62 -1.42 -3.71 0.63
N HIS A 63 -1.75 -2.52 1.13
CA HIS A 63 -1.58 -2.11 2.53
C HIS A 63 -2.89 -1.52 3.08
N PRO A 64 -3.98 -2.31 3.14
CA PRO A 64 -5.24 -1.87 3.71
C PRO A 64 -5.13 -1.43 5.17
N SER A 65 -6.00 -0.49 5.57
CA SER A 65 -6.24 -0.11 6.96
C SER A 65 -7.53 -0.78 7.46
N ASP A 66 -8.58 -0.01 7.75
CA ASP A 66 -9.86 -0.50 8.27
C ASP A 66 -10.97 -0.64 7.20
N THR A 67 -10.71 -0.16 5.98
CA THR A 67 -11.70 -0.02 4.92
C THR A 67 -11.32 -0.81 3.67
N LEU A 68 -12.31 -1.47 3.05
CA LEU A 68 -12.18 -2.14 1.76
C LEU A 68 -12.88 -1.32 0.66
N LEU A 69 -12.10 -0.76 -0.27
CA LEU A 69 -12.61 -0.02 -1.43
C LEU A 69 -12.90 -0.95 -2.62
N PRO A 70 -13.77 -0.54 -3.56
CA PRO A 70 -13.96 -1.27 -4.82
C PRO A 70 -12.64 -1.51 -5.56
N GLY A 71 -12.38 -2.77 -5.92
CA GLY A 71 -11.16 -3.20 -6.61
C GLY A 71 -10.00 -3.62 -5.69
N MET A 72 -10.10 -3.43 -4.37
CA MET A 72 -9.16 -4.00 -3.41
C MET A 72 -9.37 -5.52 -3.27
N LYS A 73 -8.31 -6.23 -2.87
CA LYS A 73 -8.32 -7.69 -2.65
C LYS A 73 -8.03 -8.00 -1.19
N LEU A 74 -8.75 -8.98 -0.63
CA LEU A 74 -8.46 -9.56 0.69
C LEU A 74 -7.92 -10.98 0.54
N GLY A 75 -7.05 -11.36 1.47
CA GLY A 75 -6.40 -12.67 1.54
C GLY A 75 -4.98 -12.66 0.96
N TRP A 76 -4.48 -13.87 0.71
CA TRP A 76 -3.10 -14.10 0.30
C TRP A 76 -2.83 -13.69 -1.15
N ASP A 77 -1.77 -12.93 -1.34
CA ASP A 77 -1.08 -12.80 -2.61
C ASP A 77 0.03 -13.86 -2.71
N LEU A 78 -0.17 -14.85 -3.57
CA LEU A 78 0.79 -15.94 -3.74
C LEU A 78 2.05 -15.52 -4.49
N LYS A 79 2.02 -14.40 -5.24
CA LYS A 79 3.20 -13.88 -5.94
C LYS A 79 4.13 -13.15 -4.97
N SER A 80 3.58 -12.28 -4.11
CA SER A 80 4.37 -11.49 -3.16
C SER A 80 4.53 -12.14 -1.78
N GLY A 81 3.76 -13.18 -1.47
CA GLY A 81 3.73 -13.82 -0.15
C GLY A 81 3.06 -12.96 0.94
N GLN A 82 2.32 -11.92 0.56
CA GLN A 82 1.69 -10.98 1.48
C GLN A 82 0.23 -11.36 1.75
N GLU A 83 -0.19 -11.38 3.02
CA GLU A 83 -1.60 -11.47 3.41
C GLU A 83 -2.22 -10.06 3.51
N ARG A 84 -3.28 -9.80 2.74
CA ARG A 84 -4.07 -8.56 2.82
C ARG A 84 -5.27 -8.77 3.74
N TYR A 85 -5.37 -7.99 4.81
CA TYR A 85 -6.46 -8.03 5.80
C TYR A 85 -6.74 -6.64 6.34
N LEU A 86 -7.96 -6.40 6.86
CA LEU A 86 -8.29 -5.14 7.49
C LEU A 86 -8.03 -5.19 9.00
N THR A 87 -7.62 -4.08 9.57
CA THR A 87 -7.50 -3.86 11.01
C THR A 87 -8.35 -2.67 11.43
N SER A 88 -9.14 -2.82 12.49
CA SER A 88 -9.96 -1.71 12.98
C SER A 88 -9.08 -0.59 13.53
N TRP A 89 -9.60 0.63 13.53
CA TRP A 89 -9.05 1.67 14.39
C TRP A 89 -9.20 1.30 15.87
N ARG A 90 -8.35 1.86 16.73
CA ARG A 90 -8.45 1.69 18.19
C ARG A 90 -9.72 2.32 18.71
N THR A 91 -10.04 3.52 18.24
CA THR A 91 -11.28 4.25 18.56
C THR A 91 -11.71 5.13 17.38
N THR A 92 -12.87 5.78 17.48
CA THR A 92 -13.35 6.74 16.48
C THR A 92 -12.46 7.98 16.30
N LYS A 93 -11.51 8.22 17.21
CA LYS A 93 -10.58 9.36 17.17
C LYS A 93 -9.10 8.96 17.12
N ASP A 94 -8.80 7.66 17.19
CA ASP A 94 -7.45 7.12 17.22
C ASP A 94 -7.28 6.05 16.14
N PRO A 95 -6.61 6.37 15.01
CA PRO A 95 -6.42 5.45 13.89
C PRO A 95 -5.30 4.42 14.14
N SER A 96 -4.71 4.39 15.34
CA SER A 96 -3.77 3.31 15.70
C SER A 96 -4.47 1.95 15.68
N LEU A 97 -3.67 0.89 15.59
CA LEU A 97 -4.17 -0.48 15.47
C LEU A 97 -5.11 -0.84 16.63
N GLY A 98 -6.36 -1.13 16.29
CA GLY A 98 -7.35 -1.71 17.18
C GLY A 98 -7.28 -3.24 17.23
N ILE A 99 -8.22 -3.83 17.97
CA ILE A 99 -8.27 -5.29 18.18
C ILE A 99 -9.09 -6.03 17.12
N GLY A 100 -9.89 -5.33 16.33
CA GLY A 100 -10.71 -5.93 15.28
C GLY A 100 -9.87 -6.30 14.07
N LEU A 101 -10.06 -7.52 13.55
CA LEU A 101 -9.37 -7.99 12.36
C LEU A 101 -10.35 -8.70 11.42
N LEU A 102 -10.37 -8.28 10.16
CA LEU A 102 -11.13 -8.94 9.09
C LEU A 102 -10.16 -9.52 8.07
N LYS A 103 -10.08 -10.85 8.04
CA LYS A 103 -9.27 -11.59 7.06
C LYS A 103 -10.06 -12.70 6.39
N LYS A 104 -9.67 -13.02 5.16
CA LYS A 104 -10.20 -14.17 4.44
C LYS A 104 -9.53 -15.44 4.99
N LYS A 105 -10.32 -16.38 5.51
CA LYS A 105 -9.81 -17.69 5.94
C LYS A 105 -9.88 -18.66 4.75
N ILE A 106 -8.75 -19.30 4.44
CA ILE A 106 -8.71 -20.43 3.52
C ILE A 106 -8.85 -21.70 4.36
N GLY A 107 -9.82 -22.55 4.04
CA GLY A 107 -10.02 -23.85 4.68
C GLY A 107 -10.06 -24.96 3.63
N TYR A 108 -9.76 -26.17 4.05
CA TYR A 108 -9.99 -27.36 3.25
C TYR A 108 -11.43 -27.83 3.51
N ALA A 109 -12.17 -28.13 2.45
CA ALA A 109 -13.41 -28.91 2.57
C ALA A 109 -13.00 -30.36 2.83
N SER A 110 -13.37 -30.87 4.00
CA SER A 110 -13.34 -32.30 4.32
C SER A 110 -14.49 -33.02 3.63
#